data_AF-A0A1G3LEQ2-F1
#
_entry.id   AF-A0A1G3LEQ2-F1
#
_cell.length_a   1.000
_cell.length_b   1.000
_cell.length_c   1.000
_cell.angle_alpha   90.00
_cell.angle_beta   90.00
_cell.angle_gamma   90.00
#
_symmetry.space_group_name_H-M   'P 1'
#
loop_
_entity.id
_entity.type
_entity.pdbx_description
1 polymer ?
#
loop_
_entity_poly.entity_id
_entity_poly.type
_entity_poly.pdbx_seq_one_letter_code
_entity_poly.pdbx_strand_id
1 'polypeptide(L)'
;MIKAFAVSTVILVLSLAGLPAQESSELIDTYRRNFVRSSLGTKLELLKEASAYDSVDMGPLYDTAIQFVLGNASLLVTDALLRDMSVLSVNMIRKYKYAPAAENLWSLFSVYKDSLVRVPLLQTLAEVAVGNKVILKELNAFLDTQISLYKSGVRLDLAVLDAAVFAIGRLGDSSSFPYLFAVYTASVNKAITERAGVAMAALTGDYALFLAEVVRAHPPAEKSAALEAGLRGEALTPEKRAELAEAALAVGVSYQSPSPSDQVYIVSLRTSAARELTTREWQKASPLAIKHFYDFQAQYNRGQVSKSNFLESVALLGAMGTTEAAQALALYLQLINIETEQGKSFDEQIALAVVNNLGRLGDKSAFDYLLYIGYLQYPETVKKAARDALQKLRW
;
A
#
# COMPACT_ATOMS: atom_id res chain seq x y z
N MET A 1 -42.61 -59.37 -43.30
CA MET A 1 -41.84 -59.07 -44.53
C MET A 1 -41.60 -57.57 -44.53
N ILE A 2 -40.50 -57.00 -44.02
CA ILE A 2 -39.06 -57.09 -44.32
C ILE A 2 -38.69 -56.69 -45.76
N LYS A 3 -37.81 -55.66 -45.82
CA LYS A 3 -36.92 -55.14 -46.89
C LYS A 3 -37.42 -53.84 -47.58
N ALA A 4 -36.63 -52.79 -47.86
CA ALA A 4 -35.24 -52.39 -47.52
C ALA A 4 -34.95 -50.97 -48.12
N PHE A 5 -33.82 -50.33 -47.70
CA PHE A 5 -33.07 -49.17 -48.29
C PHE A 5 -33.70 -47.76 -48.21
N ALA A 6 -33.00 -46.63 -47.95
CA ALA A 6 -31.60 -46.18 -48.03
C ALA A 6 -31.33 -45.03 -47.01
N VAL A 7 -30.24 -44.98 -46.22
CA VAL A 7 -28.87 -44.43 -46.45
C VAL A 7 -28.76 -42.91 -46.77
N SER A 8 -28.10 -42.21 -45.83
CA SER A 8 -27.29 -40.97 -45.91
C SER A 8 -27.91 -39.60 -46.20
N THR A 9 -27.72 -38.64 -45.28
CA THR A 9 -26.77 -37.50 -45.46
C THR A 9 -26.51 -36.84 -44.11
N VAL A 10 -25.34 -37.10 -43.52
CA VAL A 10 -24.68 -36.23 -42.53
C VAL A 10 -23.44 -35.70 -43.24
N ILE A 11 -23.46 -34.43 -43.66
CA ILE A 11 -22.29 -33.73 -44.19
C ILE A 11 -22.20 -32.35 -43.54
N LEU A 12 -21.28 -32.26 -42.59
CA LEU A 12 -20.19 -31.29 -42.52
C LEU A 12 -20.54 -29.81 -42.79
N VAL A 13 -20.85 -29.05 -41.74
CA VAL A 13 -20.67 -27.59 -41.70
C VAL A 13 -19.89 -27.24 -40.42
N LEU A 14 -18.60 -27.56 -40.42
CA LEU A 14 -17.65 -27.19 -39.36
C LEU A 14 -16.25 -27.01 -39.98
N SER A 15 -16.07 -26.06 -40.89
CA SER A 15 -14.73 -25.74 -41.43
C SER A 15 -14.68 -24.41 -42.19
N LEU A 16 -15.14 -23.30 -41.62
CA LEU A 16 -14.94 -21.96 -42.23
C LEU A 16 -14.37 -20.90 -41.27
N ALA A 17 -13.95 -21.27 -40.07
CA ALA A 17 -13.26 -20.35 -39.15
C ALA A 17 -11.71 -20.35 -39.27
N GLY A 18 -11.12 -21.15 -40.18
CA GLY A 18 -9.67 -21.37 -40.27
C GLY A 18 -8.90 -20.52 -41.30
N LEU A 19 -9.59 -19.86 -42.24
CA LEU A 19 -8.94 -19.16 -43.35
C LEU A 19 -8.11 -17.91 -42.94
N PRO A 20 -8.61 -16.97 -42.11
CA PRO A 20 -7.84 -15.77 -41.76
C PRO A 20 -6.62 -16.05 -40.86
N ALA A 21 -6.64 -17.11 -40.05
CA ALA A 21 -5.54 -17.47 -39.17
C ALA A 21 -4.34 -18.09 -39.93
N GLN A 22 -4.62 -18.77 -41.04
CA GLN A 22 -3.59 -19.41 -41.87
C GLN A 22 -2.80 -18.37 -42.67
N GLU A 23 -3.47 -17.39 -43.27
CA GLU A 23 -2.82 -16.30 -44.04
C GLU A 23 -1.97 -15.40 -43.13
N SER A 24 -2.43 -15.10 -41.91
CA SER A 24 -1.63 -14.32 -40.95
C SER A 24 -0.34 -15.04 -40.52
N SER A 25 -0.40 -16.36 -40.35
CA SER A 25 0.78 -17.15 -39.97
C SER A 25 1.82 -17.20 -41.08
N GLU A 26 1.38 -17.37 -42.33
CA GLU A 26 2.28 -17.43 -43.49
C GLU A 26 2.99 -16.08 -43.74
N LEU A 27 2.28 -14.97 -43.51
CA LEU A 27 2.84 -13.63 -43.58
C LEU A 27 3.95 -13.44 -42.52
N ILE A 28 3.66 -13.78 -41.25
CA ILE A 28 4.61 -13.66 -40.15
C ILE A 28 5.87 -14.49 -40.43
N ASP A 29 5.71 -15.75 -40.88
CA ASP A 29 6.84 -16.62 -41.19
C ASP A 29 7.67 -16.11 -42.36
N THR A 30 7.04 -15.47 -43.34
CA THR A 30 7.73 -14.82 -44.45
C THR A 30 8.58 -13.64 -43.97
N TYR A 31 8.03 -12.75 -43.14
CA TYR A 31 8.82 -11.67 -42.53
C TYR A 31 9.95 -12.20 -41.65
N ARG A 32 9.73 -13.25 -40.85
CA ARG A 32 10.78 -13.85 -40.00
C ARG A 32 11.91 -14.46 -40.83
N ARG A 33 11.60 -15.19 -41.90
CA ARG A 33 12.62 -15.74 -42.82
C ARG A 33 13.42 -14.65 -43.50
N ASN A 34 12.76 -13.61 -44.01
CA ASN A 34 13.41 -12.47 -44.64
C ASN A 34 14.26 -11.68 -43.64
N PHE A 35 13.76 -11.51 -42.42
CA PHE A 35 14.48 -10.89 -41.32
C PHE A 35 15.79 -11.64 -41.08
N VAL A 36 15.77 -12.97 -40.86
CA VAL A 36 16.97 -13.76 -40.58
C VAL A 36 18.03 -13.64 -41.70
N ARG A 37 17.62 -13.70 -42.97
CA ARG A 37 18.52 -13.75 -44.13
C ARG A 37 19.09 -12.40 -44.57
N SER A 38 18.53 -11.29 -44.10
CA SER A 38 18.85 -9.95 -44.59
C SER A 38 19.98 -9.26 -43.83
N SER A 39 20.53 -8.20 -44.44
CA SER A 39 21.56 -7.34 -43.83
C SER A 39 21.01 -6.55 -42.63
N LEU A 40 21.88 -6.03 -41.76
CA LEU A 40 21.46 -5.29 -40.57
C LEU A 40 20.57 -4.07 -40.89
N GLY A 41 20.91 -3.29 -41.92
CA GLY A 41 20.07 -2.17 -42.36
C GLY A 41 18.72 -2.62 -42.88
N THR A 42 18.69 -3.71 -43.66
CA THR A 42 17.45 -4.29 -44.19
C THR A 42 16.55 -4.85 -43.08
N LYS A 43 17.12 -5.41 -42.01
CA LYS A 43 16.36 -5.92 -40.85
C LYS A 43 15.52 -4.81 -40.22
N LEU A 44 16.09 -3.62 -39.99
CA LEU A 44 15.36 -2.50 -39.40
C LEU A 44 14.23 -2.02 -40.31
N GLU A 45 14.46 -1.91 -41.61
CA GLU A 45 13.41 -1.51 -42.57
C GLU A 45 12.27 -2.52 -42.64
N LEU A 46 12.57 -3.83 -42.62
CA LEU A 46 11.54 -4.88 -42.54
C LEU A 46 10.66 -4.74 -41.28
N LEU A 47 11.25 -4.41 -40.13
CA LEU A 47 10.50 -4.20 -38.89
C LEU A 47 9.62 -2.94 -38.95
N LYS A 48 10.08 -1.88 -39.62
CA LYS A 48 9.29 -0.65 -39.84
C LYS A 48 8.12 -0.92 -40.77
N GLU A 49 8.35 -1.63 -41.87
CA GLU A 49 7.29 -2.02 -42.81
C GLU A 49 6.22 -2.88 -42.11
N ALA A 50 6.66 -3.88 -41.33
CA ALA A 50 5.75 -4.75 -40.57
C ALA A 50 4.92 -3.97 -39.53
N SER A 51 5.36 -2.79 -39.09
CA SER A 51 4.67 -2.00 -38.06
C SER A 51 3.35 -1.38 -38.54
N ALA A 52 3.19 -1.28 -39.87
CA ALA A 52 1.99 -0.77 -40.52
C ALA A 52 0.81 -1.76 -40.49
N TYR A 53 1.04 -3.03 -40.16
CA TYR A 53 -0.02 -4.01 -40.04
C TYR A 53 -0.74 -3.88 -38.69
N ASP A 54 -2.02 -3.52 -38.72
CA ASP A 54 -2.85 -3.42 -37.50
C ASP A 54 -3.73 -4.67 -37.27
N SER A 55 -4.05 -5.42 -38.32
CA SER A 55 -4.94 -6.58 -38.26
C SER A 55 -4.22 -7.91 -38.00
N VAL A 56 -2.88 -7.92 -38.04
CA VAL A 56 -2.03 -9.11 -37.87
C VAL A 56 -1.13 -8.90 -36.66
N ASP A 57 -1.13 -9.86 -35.73
CA ASP A 57 -0.21 -9.87 -34.59
C ASP A 57 1.23 -10.18 -35.06
N MET A 58 1.99 -9.13 -35.32
CA MET A 58 3.39 -9.23 -35.70
C MET A 58 4.33 -9.41 -34.50
N GLY A 59 3.81 -9.60 -33.28
CA GLY A 59 4.57 -9.86 -32.06
C GLY A 59 5.69 -10.90 -32.19
N PRO A 60 5.47 -12.08 -32.82
CA PRO A 60 6.52 -13.08 -33.02
C PRO A 60 7.73 -12.59 -33.85
N LEU A 61 7.51 -11.67 -34.80
CA LEU A 61 8.60 -11.06 -35.58
C LEU A 61 9.44 -10.15 -34.70
N TYR A 62 8.80 -9.30 -33.90
CA TYR A 62 9.50 -8.38 -33.01
C TYR A 62 10.22 -9.11 -31.85
N ASP A 63 9.67 -10.22 -31.37
CA ASP A 63 10.40 -11.10 -30.43
C ASP A 63 11.63 -11.73 -31.09
N THR A 64 11.51 -12.18 -32.36
CA THR A 64 12.67 -12.67 -33.14
C THR A 64 13.74 -11.58 -33.29
N ALA A 65 13.34 -10.31 -33.46
CA ALA A 65 14.27 -9.20 -33.50
C ALA A 65 14.94 -8.94 -32.15
N ILE A 66 14.23 -9.04 -31.02
CA ILE A 66 14.85 -8.97 -29.69
C ILE A 66 15.87 -10.11 -29.50
N GLN A 67 15.54 -11.34 -29.90
CA GLN A 67 16.49 -12.45 -29.82
C GLN A 67 17.76 -12.20 -30.64
N PHE A 68 17.62 -11.63 -31.85
CA PHE A 68 18.75 -11.23 -32.67
C PHE A 68 19.60 -10.16 -31.98
N VAL A 69 18.97 -9.14 -31.40
CA VAL A 69 19.64 -8.09 -30.63
C VAL A 69 20.41 -8.68 -29.43
N LEU A 70 19.78 -9.59 -28.67
CA LEU A 70 20.40 -10.28 -27.54
C LEU A 70 21.60 -11.12 -27.97
N GLY A 71 21.51 -11.82 -29.10
CA GLY A 71 22.62 -12.57 -29.69
C GLY A 71 23.80 -11.69 -30.09
N ASN A 72 23.59 -10.38 -30.25
CA ASN A 72 24.61 -9.38 -30.59
C ASN A 72 24.79 -8.33 -29.47
N ALA A 73 24.47 -8.69 -28.22
CA ALA A 73 24.40 -7.75 -27.09
C ALA A 73 25.69 -6.95 -26.86
N SER A 74 26.86 -7.53 -27.14
CA SER A 74 28.16 -6.86 -26.99
C SER A 74 28.32 -5.62 -27.89
N LEU A 75 27.56 -5.53 -28.98
CA LEU A 75 27.62 -4.44 -29.96
C LEU A 75 26.61 -3.32 -29.65
N LEU A 76 25.69 -3.50 -28.70
CA LEU A 76 24.60 -2.55 -28.41
C LEU A 76 25.08 -1.18 -27.93
N VAL A 77 26.27 -1.11 -27.33
CA VAL A 77 26.85 0.15 -26.87
C VAL A 77 27.27 1.02 -28.05
N THR A 78 27.73 0.41 -29.15
CA THR A 78 28.36 1.08 -30.28
C THR A 78 27.50 1.15 -31.53
N ASP A 79 26.49 0.28 -31.66
CA ASP A 79 25.67 0.16 -32.86
C ASP A 79 24.29 0.81 -32.68
N ALA A 80 24.07 1.91 -33.39
CA ALA A 80 22.80 2.65 -33.38
C ALA A 80 21.65 1.85 -34.00
N LEU A 81 21.90 1.03 -35.03
CA LEU A 81 20.85 0.24 -35.69
C LEU A 81 20.32 -0.86 -34.76
N LEU A 82 21.19 -1.52 -33.99
CA LEU A 82 20.74 -2.49 -32.98
C LEU A 82 19.89 -1.83 -31.89
N ARG A 83 20.22 -0.59 -31.49
CA ARG A 83 19.43 0.18 -30.53
C ARG A 83 18.07 0.55 -31.09
N ASP A 84 18.00 1.04 -32.33
CA ASP A 84 16.74 1.40 -32.99
C ASP A 84 15.84 0.18 -33.17
N MET A 85 16.40 -0.97 -33.56
CA MET A 85 15.66 -2.23 -33.61
C MET A 85 15.13 -2.65 -32.25
N SER A 86 15.91 -2.47 -31.18
CA SER A 86 15.49 -2.78 -29.82
C SER A 86 14.28 -1.93 -29.41
N VAL A 87 14.39 -0.61 -29.57
CA VAL A 87 13.32 0.34 -29.20
C VAL A 87 12.05 0.08 -30.01
N LEU A 88 12.18 -0.10 -31.32
CA LEU A 88 11.04 -0.43 -32.19
C LEU A 88 10.38 -1.74 -31.75
N SER A 89 11.17 -2.80 -31.54
CA SER A 89 10.63 -4.12 -31.17
C SER A 89 9.92 -4.11 -29.84
N VAL A 90 10.45 -3.41 -28.82
CA VAL A 90 9.80 -3.24 -27.51
C VAL A 90 8.44 -2.54 -27.66
N ASN A 91 8.39 -1.44 -28.40
CA ASN A 91 7.15 -0.69 -28.64
C ASN A 91 6.11 -1.54 -29.38
N MET A 92 6.54 -2.32 -30.37
CA MET A 92 5.63 -3.16 -31.15
C MET A 92 5.16 -4.39 -30.38
N ILE A 93 6.02 -5.02 -29.57
CA ILE A 93 5.59 -6.09 -28.64
C ILE A 93 4.53 -5.57 -27.68
N ARG A 94 4.69 -4.34 -27.17
CA ARG A 94 3.66 -3.68 -26.35
C ARG A 94 2.37 -3.45 -27.14
N LYS A 95 2.45 -2.89 -28.35
CA LYS A 95 1.30 -2.64 -29.24
C LYS A 95 0.45 -3.91 -29.44
N TYR A 96 1.10 -5.03 -29.75
CA TYR A 96 0.41 -6.30 -29.97
C TYR A 96 0.13 -7.09 -28.69
N LYS A 97 0.63 -6.63 -27.53
CA LYS A 97 0.52 -7.30 -26.23
C LYS A 97 1.06 -8.74 -26.26
N TYR A 98 2.17 -8.95 -26.98
CA TYR A 98 2.72 -10.28 -27.22
C TYR A 98 3.43 -10.84 -25.98
N ALA A 99 2.67 -11.55 -25.13
CA ALA A 99 3.13 -12.12 -23.86
C ALA A 99 4.36 -13.06 -23.93
N PRO A 100 4.53 -13.90 -24.97
CA PRO A 100 5.68 -14.82 -25.03
C PRO A 100 7.05 -14.13 -25.03
N ALA A 101 7.12 -12.84 -25.36
CA ALA A 101 8.37 -12.08 -25.36
C ALA A 101 8.87 -11.66 -23.97
N ALA A 102 8.12 -11.89 -22.89
CA ALA A 102 8.42 -11.35 -21.56
C ALA A 102 9.84 -11.71 -21.05
N GLU A 103 10.32 -12.92 -21.28
CA GLU A 103 11.67 -13.36 -20.88
C GLU A 103 12.79 -12.69 -21.70
N ASN A 104 12.56 -12.53 -23.01
CA ASN A 104 13.48 -11.82 -23.88
C ASN A 104 13.54 -10.32 -23.54
N LEU A 105 12.40 -9.70 -23.19
CA LEU A 105 12.33 -8.32 -22.71
C LEU A 105 13.11 -8.15 -21.39
N TRP A 106 12.99 -9.09 -20.45
CA TRP A 106 13.76 -9.04 -19.21
C TRP A 106 15.27 -9.21 -19.43
N SER A 107 15.64 -10.14 -20.33
CA SER A 107 17.03 -10.32 -20.74
C SER A 107 17.59 -9.02 -21.35
N LEU A 108 16.80 -8.35 -22.18
CA LEU A 108 17.18 -7.07 -22.79
C LEU A 108 17.35 -5.95 -21.74
N PHE A 109 16.46 -5.92 -20.74
CA PHE A 109 16.55 -4.99 -19.59
C PHE A 109 17.83 -5.18 -18.76
N SER A 110 18.30 -6.43 -18.65
CA SER A 110 19.50 -6.77 -17.89
C SER A 110 20.79 -6.31 -18.60
N VAL A 111 20.79 -6.36 -19.93
CA VAL A 111 21.89 -5.92 -20.80
C VAL A 111 22.01 -4.40 -20.81
N TYR A 112 20.91 -3.68 -21.06
CA TYR A 112 20.93 -2.22 -21.08
C TYR A 112 21.12 -1.62 -19.68
N LYS A 113 21.87 -0.52 -19.58
CA LYS A 113 22.01 0.29 -18.35
C LYS A 113 21.36 1.67 -18.43
N ASP A 114 21.07 2.14 -19.65
CA ASP A 114 20.45 3.42 -19.92
C ASP A 114 18.94 3.40 -19.57
N SER A 115 18.47 4.43 -18.86
CA SER A 115 17.06 4.60 -18.49
C SER A 115 16.15 4.80 -19.69
N LEU A 116 16.64 5.40 -20.78
CA LEU A 116 15.86 5.60 -22.01
C LEU A 116 15.39 4.29 -22.63
N VAL A 117 16.09 3.19 -22.37
CA VAL A 117 15.72 1.85 -22.85
C VAL A 117 15.04 1.04 -21.74
N ARG A 118 15.56 1.13 -20.51
CA ARG A 118 15.03 0.38 -19.37
C ARG A 118 13.60 0.76 -18.99
N VAL A 119 13.25 2.05 -19.07
CA VAL A 119 11.90 2.51 -18.71
C VAL A 119 10.84 1.95 -19.67
N PRO A 120 10.97 2.08 -21.02
CA PRO A 120 10.03 1.46 -21.95
C PRO A 120 9.93 -0.07 -21.81
N LEU A 121 11.04 -0.75 -21.49
CA LEU A 121 11.04 -2.19 -21.23
C LEU A 121 10.17 -2.55 -20.03
N LEU A 122 10.34 -1.86 -18.89
CA LEU A 122 9.53 -2.07 -17.69
C LEU A 122 8.05 -1.76 -17.94
N GLN A 123 7.75 -0.69 -18.67
CA GLN A 123 6.38 -0.35 -19.06
C GLN A 123 5.74 -1.42 -19.97
N THR A 124 6.54 -2.05 -20.85
CA THR A 124 6.07 -3.13 -21.71
C THR A 124 5.82 -4.40 -20.90
N LEU A 125 6.76 -4.77 -20.01
CA LEU A 125 6.61 -5.89 -19.09
C LEU A 125 5.36 -5.75 -18.20
N ALA A 126 5.02 -4.53 -17.78
CA ALA A 126 3.80 -4.22 -17.01
C ALA A 126 2.50 -4.67 -17.71
N GLU A 127 2.52 -4.82 -19.03
CA GLU A 127 1.35 -5.18 -19.84
C GLU A 127 1.40 -6.62 -20.34
N VAL A 128 2.58 -7.10 -20.72
CA VAL A 128 2.73 -8.40 -21.40
C VAL A 128 3.10 -9.55 -20.45
N ALA A 129 3.62 -9.25 -19.25
CA ALA A 129 4.04 -10.26 -18.29
C ALA A 129 2.96 -10.65 -17.25
N VAL A 130 1.69 -10.28 -17.48
CA VAL A 130 0.58 -10.61 -16.57
C VAL A 130 0.48 -12.13 -16.40
N GLY A 131 0.49 -12.60 -15.15
CA GLY A 131 0.48 -14.03 -14.81
C GLY A 131 1.83 -14.74 -14.95
N ASN A 132 2.86 -14.10 -15.51
CA ASN A 132 4.20 -14.69 -15.60
C ASN A 132 4.95 -14.56 -14.26
N LYS A 133 4.93 -15.64 -13.48
CA LYS A 133 5.54 -15.71 -12.15
C LYS A 133 7.07 -15.61 -12.17
N VAL A 134 7.72 -16.03 -13.26
CA VAL A 134 9.18 -15.94 -13.40
C VAL A 134 9.58 -14.47 -13.49
N ILE A 135 8.96 -13.72 -14.39
CA ILE A 135 9.25 -12.28 -14.58
C ILE A 135 8.89 -11.47 -13.35
N LEU A 136 7.76 -11.78 -12.71
CA LEU A 136 7.38 -11.12 -11.47
C LEU A 136 8.45 -11.32 -10.38
N LYS A 137 8.98 -12.54 -10.23
CA LYS A 137 10.05 -12.85 -9.28
C LYS A 137 11.31 -12.03 -9.57
N GLU A 138 11.68 -11.93 -10.84
CA GLU A 138 12.84 -11.14 -11.29
C GLU A 138 12.65 -9.63 -11.03
N LEU A 139 11.47 -9.08 -11.29
CA LEU A 139 11.13 -7.70 -10.99
C LEU A 139 11.18 -7.41 -9.48
N ASN A 140 10.62 -8.32 -8.67
CA ASN A 140 10.67 -8.21 -7.21
C ASN A 140 12.11 -8.25 -6.68
N ALA A 141 12.95 -9.16 -7.20
CA ALA A 141 14.37 -9.23 -6.84
C ALA A 141 15.15 -7.97 -7.26
N PHE A 142 14.83 -7.41 -8.44
CA PHE A 142 15.40 -6.14 -8.87
C PHE A 142 15.02 -5.00 -7.92
N LEU A 143 13.74 -4.90 -7.55
CA LEU A 143 13.27 -3.86 -6.64
C LEU A 143 13.93 -3.97 -5.26
N ASP A 144 14.04 -5.18 -4.72
CA ASP A 144 14.76 -5.46 -3.47
C ASP A 144 16.22 -4.99 -3.52
N THR A 145 16.90 -5.32 -4.62
CA THR A 145 18.28 -4.89 -4.87
C THR A 145 18.39 -3.36 -4.92
N GLN A 146 17.47 -2.66 -5.61
CA GLN A 146 17.48 -1.20 -5.65
C GLN A 146 17.32 -0.60 -4.25
N ILE A 147 16.42 -1.14 -3.43
CA ILE A 147 16.20 -0.64 -2.07
C ILE A 147 17.38 -0.93 -1.15
N SER A 148 18.02 -2.10 -1.27
CA SER A 148 19.26 -2.39 -0.53
C SER A 148 20.39 -1.43 -0.91
N LEU A 149 20.55 -1.15 -2.21
CA LEU A 149 21.54 -0.19 -2.70
C LEU A 149 21.26 1.22 -2.15
N TYR A 150 20.02 1.68 -2.20
CA TYR A 150 19.63 2.98 -1.64
C TYR A 150 19.94 3.08 -0.15
N LYS A 151 19.57 2.06 0.64
CA LYS A 151 19.88 2.01 2.08
C LYS A 151 21.38 2.03 2.37
N SER A 152 22.22 1.53 1.45
CA SER A 152 23.68 1.59 1.54
C SER A 152 24.28 2.93 1.06
N GLY A 153 23.47 3.90 0.65
CA GLY A 153 23.91 5.23 0.22
C GLY A 153 24.22 5.34 -1.28
N VAL A 154 23.92 4.30 -2.08
CA VAL A 154 24.12 4.34 -3.53
C VAL A 154 23.03 5.19 -4.19
N ARG A 155 23.46 6.09 -5.09
CA ARG A 155 22.53 6.89 -5.90
C ARG A 155 21.82 6.01 -6.91
N LEU A 156 20.50 6.00 -6.85
CA LEU A 156 19.65 5.26 -7.78
C LEU A 156 19.29 6.06 -9.03
N ASP A 157 18.95 5.33 -10.10
CA ASP A 157 18.17 5.88 -11.21
C ASP A 157 16.68 5.90 -10.82
N LEU A 158 16.18 7.10 -10.53
CA LEU A 158 14.82 7.28 -10.05
C LEU A 158 13.76 6.98 -11.11
N ALA A 159 14.07 7.17 -12.40
CA ALA A 159 13.13 6.88 -13.48
C ALA A 159 12.94 5.37 -13.66
N VAL A 160 14.04 4.60 -13.56
CA VAL A 160 14.00 3.14 -13.61
C VAL A 160 13.30 2.58 -12.38
N LEU A 161 13.58 3.10 -11.18
CA LEU A 161 12.89 2.68 -9.96
C LEU A 161 11.38 2.94 -10.04
N ASP A 162 10.97 4.14 -10.47
CA ASP A 162 9.56 4.51 -10.62
C ASP A 162 8.84 3.58 -11.62
N ALA A 163 9.48 3.28 -12.75
CA ALA A 163 8.96 2.36 -13.75
C ALA A 163 8.85 0.92 -13.24
N ALA A 164 9.76 0.47 -12.37
CA ALA A 164 9.70 -0.87 -11.77
C ALA A 164 8.55 -0.98 -10.78
N VAL A 165 8.36 0.03 -9.92
CA VAL A 165 7.20 0.12 -9.00
C VAL A 165 5.89 0.11 -9.80
N PHE A 166 5.82 0.88 -10.90
CA PHE A 166 4.68 0.85 -11.81
C PHE A 166 4.44 -0.53 -12.40
N ALA A 167 5.48 -1.19 -12.93
CA ALA A 167 5.35 -2.50 -13.56
C ALA A 167 4.84 -3.56 -12.58
N ILE A 168 5.44 -3.63 -11.39
CA ILE A 168 5.04 -4.58 -10.35
C ILE A 168 3.60 -4.32 -9.87
N GLY A 169 3.23 -3.05 -9.64
CA GLY A 169 1.87 -2.68 -9.27
C GLY A 169 0.84 -3.05 -10.34
N ARG A 170 1.18 -2.92 -11.63
CA ARG A 170 0.31 -3.32 -12.75
C ARG A 170 0.17 -4.83 -12.88
N LEU A 171 1.21 -5.60 -12.57
CA LEU A 171 1.13 -7.06 -12.52
C LEU A 171 0.26 -7.56 -11.36
N GLY A 172 0.14 -6.76 -10.29
CA GLY A 172 -0.94 -6.88 -9.31
C GLY A 172 -0.87 -8.12 -8.41
N ASP A 173 0.27 -8.78 -8.29
CA ASP A 173 0.38 -10.00 -7.50
C ASP A 173 0.68 -9.74 -6.02
N SER A 174 -0.04 -10.42 -5.12
CA SER A 174 0.18 -10.31 -3.66
C SER A 174 1.62 -10.54 -3.19
N SER A 175 2.39 -11.40 -3.86
CA SER A 175 3.79 -11.69 -3.49
C SER A 175 4.71 -10.48 -3.62
N SER A 176 4.27 -9.43 -4.30
CA SER A 176 4.98 -8.17 -4.47
C SER A 176 4.81 -7.21 -3.30
N PHE A 177 3.88 -7.46 -2.38
CA PHE A 177 3.59 -6.56 -1.25
C PHE A 177 4.83 -6.22 -0.42
N PRO A 178 5.67 -7.19 0.04
CA PRO A 178 6.83 -6.87 0.86
C PRO A 178 7.83 -5.94 0.15
N TYR A 179 8.01 -6.12 -1.15
CA TYR A 179 8.94 -5.34 -1.97
C TYR A 179 8.44 -3.91 -2.19
N LEU A 180 7.15 -3.74 -2.50
CA LEU A 180 6.53 -2.42 -2.62
C LEU A 180 6.48 -1.70 -1.27
N PHE A 181 6.25 -2.43 -0.18
CA PHE A 181 6.30 -1.88 1.18
C PHE A 181 7.71 -1.43 1.58
N ALA A 182 8.74 -2.17 1.17
CA ALA A 182 10.14 -1.75 1.35
C ALA A 182 10.45 -0.45 0.60
N VAL A 183 9.91 -0.25 -0.61
CA VAL A 183 10.04 1.03 -1.34
C VAL A 183 9.32 2.16 -0.60
N TYR A 184 8.09 1.90 -0.16
CA TYR A 184 7.28 2.86 0.57
C TYR A 184 8.00 3.37 1.82
N THR A 185 8.51 2.44 2.64
CA THR A 185 9.21 2.76 3.89
C THR A 185 10.59 3.39 3.65
N ALA A 186 11.30 3.01 2.58
CA ALA A 186 12.57 3.62 2.22
C ALA A 186 12.45 5.13 1.93
N SER A 187 11.25 5.62 1.60
CA SER A 187 10.96 7.05 1.47
C SER A 187 11.91 7.79 0.51
N VAL A 188 12.31 7.13 -0.59
CA VAL A 188 13.32 7.61 -1.55
C VAL A 188 13.01 9.04 -2.02
N ASN A 189 11.75 9.28 -2.41
CA ASN A 189 11.17 10.59 -2.60
C ASN A 189 9.64 10.49 -2.55
N LYS A 190 8.96 11.63 -2.44
CA LYS A 190 7.50 11.69 -2.32
C LYS A 190 6.75 10.98 -3.45
N ALA A 191 7.15 11.20 -4.72
CA ALA A 191 6.44 10.64 -5.87
C ALA A 191 6.52 9.10 -5.91
N ILE A 192 7.70 8.54 -5.66
CA ILE A 192 7.91 7.08 -5.63
C ILE A 192 7.22 6.46 -4.43
N THR A 193 7.25 7.10 -3.25
CA THR A 193 6.52 6.63 -2.07
C THR A 193 5.02 6.63 -2.28
N GLU A 194 4.45 7.67 -2.91
CA GLU A 194 3.03 7.72 -3.26
C GLU A 194 2.67 6.63 -4.27
N ARG A 195 3.49 6.44 -5.31
CA ARG A 195 3.28 5.37 -6.29
C ARG A 195 3.35 3.98 -5.65
N ALA A 196 4.30 3.73 -4.75
CA ALA A 196 4.40 2.48 -4.02
C ALA A 196 3.15 2.24 -3.16
N GLY A 197 2.64 3.27 -2.49
CA GLY A 197 1.37 3.21 -1.75
C GLY A 197 0.19 2.80 -2.63
N VAL A 198 0.03 3.44 -3.79
CA VAL A 198 -1.02 3.09 -4.76
C VAL A 198 -0.83 1.67 -5.31
N ALA A 199 0.40 1.29 -5.62
CA ALA A 199 0.72 -0.05 -6.13
C ALA A 199 0.40 -1.15 -5.13
N MET A 200 0.70 -0.95 -3.83
CA MET A 200 0.37 -1.91 -2.78
C MET A 200 -1.15 -2.11 -2.63
N ALA A 201 -1.92 -1.02 -2.67
CA ALA A 201 -3.38 -1.08 -2.56
C ALA A 201 -4.05 -1.72 -3.79
N ALA A 202 -3.36 -1.73 -4.94
CA ALA A 202 -3.85 -2.33 -6.19
C ALA A 202 -3.51 -3.82 -6.34
N LEU A 203 -2.74 -4.41 -5.42
CA LEU A 203 -2.42 -5.84 -5.46
C LEU A 203 -3.65 -6.69 -5.20
N THR A 204 -3.67 -7.88 -5.78
CA THR A 204 -4.60 -8.96 -5.45
C THR A 204 -4.44 -9.38 -3.99
N GLY A 205 -5.53 -9.74 -3.34
CA GLY A 205 -5.56 -10.11 -1.92
C GLY A 205 -6.23 -9.06 -1.03
N ASP A 206 -6.16 -9.27 0.29
CA ASP A 206 -6.73 -8.35 1.27
C ASP A 206 -5.62 -7.40 1.77
N TYR A 207 -5.61 -6.19 1.24
CA TYR A 207 -4.64 -5.15 1.61
C TYR A 207 -4.68 -4.81 3.10
N ALA A 208 -5.86 -4.84 3.74
CA ALA A 208 -5.97 -4.60 5.17
C ALA A 208 -5.28 -5.71 5.98
N LEU A 209 -5.41 -6.97 5.55
CA LEU A 209 -4.70 -8.09 6.18
C LEU A 209 -3.19 -7.99 6.00
N PHE A 210 -2.69 -7.59 4.83
CA PHE A 210 -1.25 -7.37 4.62
C PHE A 210 -0.71 -6.30 5.58
N LEU A 211 -1.38 -5.16 5.71
CA LEU A 211 -0.98 -4.10 6.63
C LEU A 211 -1.07 -4.55 8.10
N ALA A 212 -2.14 -5.26 8.47
CA ALA A 212 -2.32 -5.77 9.83
C ALA A 212 -1.22 -6.76 10.21
N GLU A 213 -0.74 -7.59 9.26
CA GLU A 213 0.39 -8.49 9.47
C GLU A 213 1.69 -7.72 9.73
N VAL A 214 1.94 -6.64 8.97
CA VAL A 214 3.09 -5.76 9.23
C VAL A 214 3.01 -5.16 10.62
N VAL A 215 1.84 -4.60 10.99
CA VAL A 215 1.59 -4.04 12.31
C VAL A 215 1.86 -5.05 13.42
N ARG A 216 1.55 -6.34 13.25
CA ARG A 216 1.78 -7.38 14.27
C ARG A 216 3.23 -7.83 14.34
N ALA A 217 3.88 -8.10 13.20
CA ALA A 217 5.13 -8.87 13.19
C ALA A 217 6.42 -8.04 13.00
N HIS A 218 6.34 -6.82 12.45
CA HIS A 218 7.54 -6.09 12.01
C HIS A 218 8.08 -5.10 13.05
N PRO A 219 9.29 -4.54 12.88
CA PRO A 219 9.86 -3.54 13.78
C PRO A 219 9.02 -2.25 13.90
N PRO A 220 9.16 -1.47 14.99
CA PRO A 220 8.30 -0.31 15.29
C PRO A 220 8.12 0.69 14.14
N ALA A 221 9.19 1.04 13.44
CA ALA A 221 9.12 1.98 12.32
C ALA A 221 8.19 1.49 11.20
N GLU A 222 8.25 0.20 10.89
CA GLU A 222 7.42 -0.43 9.86
C GLU A 222 5.97 -0.59 10.32
N LYS A 223 5.74 -0.87 11.61
CA LYS A 223 4.37 -0.87 12.18
C LYS A 223 3.68 0.48 11.97
N SER A 224 4.38 1.57 12.28
CA SER A 224 3.86 2.94 12.12
C SER A 224 3.61 3.28 10.66
N ALA A 225 4.54 2.91 9.77
CA ALA A 225 4.39 3.11 8.33
C ALA A 225 3.19 2.32 7.74
N ALA A 226 2.94 1.11 8.22
CA ALA A 226 1.80 0.29 7.79
C ALA A 226 0.46 0.90 8.23
N LEU A 227 0.36 1.40 9.47
CA LEU A 227 -0.83 2.13 9.89
C LEU A 227 -1.04 3.38 9.01
N GLU A 228 0.00 4.18 8.80
CA GLU A 228 -0.08 5.38 7.95
C GLU A 228 -0.56 5.05 6.53
N ALA A 229 -0.03 3.99 5.93
CA ALA A 229 -0.42 3.53 4.60
C ALA A 229 -1.91 3.16 4.53
N GLY A 230 -2.46 2.52 5.57
CA GLY A 230 -3.87 2.16 5.64
C GLY A 230 -4.81 3.34 5.92
N LEU A 231 -4.33 4.39 6.61
CA LEU A 231 -5.13 5.58 6.92
C LEU A 231 -5.11 6.63 5.81
N ARG A 232 -4.26 6.46 4.79
CA ARG A 232 -4.06 7.45 3.72
C ARG A 232 -5.22 7.43 2.71
N GLY A 233 -5.84 8.59 2.52
CA GLY A 233 -6.92 8.77 1.54
C GLY A 233 -8.04 7.74 1.73
N GLU A 234 -8.44 7.11 0.62
CA GLU A 234 -9.47 6.07 0.56
C GLU A 234 -8.87 4.66 0.41
N ALA A 235 -7.61 4.45 0.85
CA ALA A 235 -6.93 3.16 0.68
C ALA A 235 -7.65 1.99 1.37
N LEU A 236 -8.37 2.27 2.46
CA LEU A 236 -9.19 1.31 3.20
C LEU A 236 -10.58 1.92 3.49
N THR A 237 -11.60 1.07 3.57
CA THR A 237 -12.94 1.48 4.03
C THR A 237 -12.89 1.95 5.48
N PRO A 238 -13.83 2.78 5.95
CA PRO A 238 -13.86 3.26 7.33
C PRO A 238 -13.78 2.15 8.38
N GLU A 239 -14.46 1.02 8.15
CA GLU A 239 -14.46 -0.15 9.03
C GLU A 239 -13.07 -0.81 9.06
N LYS A 240 -12.44 -1.01 7.90
CA LYS A 240 -11.10 -1.61 7.82
C LYS A 240 -10.02 -0.72 8.42
N ARG A 241 -10.19 0.61 8.33
CA ARG A 241 -9.33 1.57 9.04
C ARG A 241 -9.45 1.44 10.55
N ALA A 242 -10.68 1.31 11.06
CA ALA A 242 -10.92 1.11 12.48
C ALA A 242 -10.34 -0.23 12.98
N GLU A 243 -10.53 -1.32 12.24
CA GLU A 243 -9.93 -2.64 12.55
C GLU A 243 -8.39 -2.58 12.56
N LEU A 244 -7.78 -1.91 11.58
CA LEU A 244 -6.33 -1.73 11.52
C LEU A 244 -5.81 -0.86 12.69
N ALA A 245 -6.51 0.23 12.99
CA ALA A 245 -6.17 1.10 14.11
C ALA A 245 -6.32 0.39 15.47
N GLU A 246 -7.36 -0.43 15.64
CA GLU A 246 -7.55 -1.27 16.83
C GLU A 246 -6.39 -2.26 17.00
N ALA A 247 -5.99 -2.94 15.92
CA ALA A 247 -4.84 -3.84 15.93
C ALA A 247 -3.53 -3.09 16.25
N ALA A 248 -3.32 -1.91 15.68
CA ALA A 248 -2.17 -1.07 15.96
C ALA A 248 -2.11 -0.59 17.41
N LEU A 249 -3.24 -0.19 17.98
CA LEU A 249 -3.33 0.20 19.39
C LEU A 249 -3.05 -0.99 20.31
N ALA A 250 -3.62 -2.17 20.01
CA ALA A 250 -3.39 -3.39 20.78
C ALA A 250 -1.91 -3.79 20.84
N VAL A 251 -1.23 -3.74 19.69
CA VAL A 251 0.22 -3.99 19.59
C VAL A 251 0.99 -2.91 20.33
N GLY A 252 0.71 -1.63 20.09
CA GLY A 252 1.44 -0.52 20.69
C GLY A 252 1.34 -0.46 22.21
N VAL A 253 0.18 -0.78 22.79
CA VAL A 253 -0.04 -0.83 24.24
C VAL A 253 0.67 -2.02 24.90
N SER A 254 0.89 -3.10 24.14
CA SER A 254 1.56 -4.30 24.65
C SER A 254 3.07 -4.30 24.36
N TYR A 255 3.56 -3.32 23.58
CA TYR A 255 4.95 -3.25 23.17
C TYR A 255 5.85 -2.73 24.29
N GLN A 256 6.93 -3.46 24.56
CA GLN A 256 7.96 -3.09 25.51
C GLN A 256 9.31 -3.12 24.79
N SER A 257 9.96 -1.96 24.68
CA SER A 257 11.34 -1.86 24.20
C SER A 257 12.13 -0.89 25.09
N PRO A 258 13.36 -1.24 25.48
CA PRO A 258 14.24 -0.32 26.19
C PRO A 258 14.83 0.75 25.25
N SER A 259 14.70 0.60 23.93
CA SER A 259 15.26 1.52 22.95
C SER A 259 14.45 2.81 22.85
N PRO A 260 15.03 4.01 23.11
CA PRO A 260 14.33 5.28 22.95
C PRO A 260 13.86 5.54 21.51
N SER A 261 14.61 5.07 20.51
CA SER A 261 14.23 5.25 19.10
C SER A 261 12.95 4.48 18.76
N ASP A 262 12.80 3.27 19.29
CA ASP A 262 11.60 2.46 19.10
C ASP A 262 10.39 3.12 19.76
N GLN A 263 10.58 3.70 20.95
CA GLN A 263 9.50 4.34 21.70
C GLN A 263 8.89 5.51 20.93
N VAL A 264 9.67 6.27 20.17
CA VAL A 264 9.13 7.35 19.31
C VAL A 264 8.14 6.79 18.29
N TYR A 265 8.49 5.70 17.61
CA TYR A 265 7.60 5.07 16.64
C TYR A 265 6.35 4.47 17.28
N ILE A 266 6.49 3.84 18.46
CA ILE A 266 5.35 3.25 19.18
C ILE A 266 4.39 4.30 19.73
N VAL A 267 4.91 5.41 20.26
CA VAL A 267 4.07 6.54 20.65
C VAL A 267 3.31 7.07 19.44
N SER A 268 3.99 7.26 18.30
CA SER A 268 3.35 7.68 17.06
C SER A 268 2.30 6.68 16.53
N LEU A 269 2.56 5.38 16.67
CA LEU A 269 1.62 4.32 16.30
C LEU A 269 0.34 4.43 17.15
N ARG A 270 0.51 4.54 18.47
CA ARG A 270 -0.59 4.61 19.44
C ARG A 270 -1.43 5.87 19.27
N THR A 271 -0.81 7.03 19.07
CA THR A 271 -1.53 8.31 18.90
C THR A 271 -2.30 8.35 17.58
N SER A 272 -1.69 7.89 16.47
CA SER A 272 -2.39 7.77 15.19
C SER A 272 -3.58 6.81 15.27
N ALA A 273 -3.39 5.65 15.93
CA ALA A 273 -4.46 4.69 16.14
C ALA A 273 -5.58 5.27 17.01
N ALA A 274 -5.24 5.90 18.14
CA ALA A 274 -6.19 6.54 19.03
C ALA A 274 -7.01 7.61 18.29
N ARG A 275 -6.37 8.44 17.46
CA ARG A 275 -7.05 9.47 16.67
C ARG A 275 -8.06 8.86 15.69
N GLU A 276 -7.67 7.84 14.94
CA GLU A 276 -8.61 7.17 14.00
C GLU A 276 -9.79 6.57 14.76
N LEU A 277 -9.55 5.83 15.84
CA LEU A 277 -10.62 5.22 16.65
C LEU A 277 -11.55 6.27 17.28
N THR A 278 -11.01 7.43 17.66
CA THR A 278 -11.78 8.58 18.17
C THR A 278 -12.69 9.15 17.09
N THR A 279 -12.16 9.37 15.88
CA THR A 279 -12.93 9.88 14.73
C THR A 279 -14.06 8.94 14.32
N ARG A 280 -13.87 7.63 14.49
CA ARG A 280 -14.85 6.60 14.13
C ARG A 280 -15.81 6.22 15.25
N GLU A 281 -15.62 6.75 16.46
CA GLU A 281 -16.40 6.36 17.65
C GLU A 281 -16.44 4.83 17.86
N TRP A 282 -15.29 4.17 17.66
CA TRP A 282 -15.20 2.71 17.56
C TRP A 282 -15.28 2.02 18.92
N GLN A 283 -16.51 1.78 19.40
CA GLN A 283 -16.79 1.27 20.75
C GLN A 283 -16.14 -0.08 21.07
N LYS A 284 -15.88 -0.93 20.06
CA LYS A 284 -15.22 -2.23 20.28
C LYS A 284 -13.83 -2.09 20.91
N ALA A 285 -13.17 -0.95 20.70
CA ALA A 285 -11.86 -0.67 21.27
C ALA A 285 -11.90 -0.20 22.74
N SER A 286 -13.06 -0.10 23.41
CA SER A 286 -13.14 0.40 24.79
C SER A 286 -12.15 -0.24 25.77
N PRO A 287 -11.98 -1.57 25.83
CA PRO A 287 -11.01 -2.17 26.74
C PRO A 287 -9.56 -1.73 26.46
N LEU A 288 -9.21 -1.57 25.18
CA LEU A 288 -7.89 -1.10 24.75
C LEU A 288 -7.70 0.39 25.03
N ALA A 289 -8.74 1.20 24.82
CA ALA A 289 -8.74 2.62 25.11
C ALA A 289 -8.50 2.90 26.61
N ILE A 290 -9.15 2.13 27.48
CA ILE A 290 -8.95 2.23 28.94
C ILE A 290 -7.52 1.86 29.32
N LYS A 291 -6.99 0.76 28.80
CA LYS A 291 -5.60 0.34 29.05
C LYS A 291 -4.60 1.40 28.54
N HIS A 292 -4.85 1.94 27.35
CA HIS A 292 -4.03 3.00 26.75
C HIS A 292 -4.03 4.27 27.60
N PHE A 293 -5.20 4.70 28.08
CA PHE A 293 -5.38 5.89 28.92
C PHE A 293 -4.60 5.79 30.23
N TYR A 294 -4.74 4.70 30.98
CA TYR A 294 -4.03 4.55 32.26
C TYR A 294 -2.51 4.50 32.08
N ASP A 295 -2.04 3.88 31.01
CA ASP A 295 -0.61 3.85 30.68
C ASP A 295 -0.08 5.25 30.32
N PHE A 296 -0.81 6.02 29.50
CA PHE A 296 -0.45 7.40 29.17
C PHE A 296 -0.57 8.35 30.38
N GLN A 297 -1.52 8.13 31.29
CA GLN A 297 -1.61 8.87 32.55
C GLN A 297 -0.33 8.68 33.38
N ALA A 298 0.10 7.43 33.56
CA ALA A 298 1.31 7.11 34.31
C ALA A 298 2.57 7.70 33.65
N GLN A 299 2.67 7.62 32.33
CA GLN A 299 3.80 8.17 31.57
C GLN A 299 3.81 9.71 31.57
N TYR A 300 2.65 10.36 31.46
CA TYR A 300 2.53 11.81 31.55
C TYR A 300 2.97 12.33 32.92
N ASN A 301 2.56 11.66 34.00
CA ASN A 301 2.97 12.00 35.37
C ASN A 301 4.49 11.84 35.59
N ARG A 302 5.16 11.02 34.77
CA ARG A 302 6.63 10.85 34.77
C ARG A 302 7.35 11.76 33.75
N GLY A 303 6.62 12.61 33.03
CA GLY A 303 7.18 13.47 31.97
C GLY A 303 7.64 12.72 30.72
N GLN A 304 7.20 11.47 30.52
CA GLN A 304 7.62 10.61 29.40
C GLN A 304 6.76 10.79 28.15
N VAL A 305 5.55 11.34 28.31
CA VAL A 305 4.60 11.61 27.22
C VAL A 305 4.15 13.07 27.31
N SER A 306 3.93 13.69 26.15
CA SER A 306 3.49 15.09 26.08
C SER A 306 2.05 15.26 26.56
N LYS A 307 1.70 16.47 27.01
CA LYS A 307 0.33 16.84 27.35
C LYS A 307 -0.64 16.59 26.18
N SER A 308 -0.21 16.89 24.94
CA SER A 308 -1.02 16.67 23.74
C SER A 308 -1.41 15.20 23.59
N ASN A 309 -0.44 14.29 23.73
CA ASN A 309 -0.68 12.85 23.60
C ASN A 309 -1.58 12.35 24.73
N PHE A 310 -1.43 12.87 25.95
CA PHE A 310 -2.34 12.52 27.04
C PHE A 310 -3.77 13.00 26.79
N LEU A 311 -3.95 14.23 26.30
CA LEU A 311 -5.27 14.75 25.91
C LEU A 311 -5.93 13.91 24.79
N GLU A 312 -5.15 13.37 23.86
CA GLU A 312 -5.66 12.42 22.84
C GLU A 312 -6.20 11.13 23.48
N SER A 313 -5.53 10.61 24.53
CA SER A 313 -6.03 9.42 25.24
C SER A 313 -7.34 9.69 25.99
N VAL A 314 -7.53 10.91 26.52
CA VAL A 314 -8.79 11.36 27.13
C VAL A 314 -9.90 11.46 26.08
N ALA A 315 -9.58 12.03 24.91
CA ALA A 315 -10.53 12.14 23.80
C ALA A 315 -10.97 10.77 23.26
N LEU A 316 -10.04 9.80 23.21
CA LEU A 316 -10.35 8.42 22.82
C LEU A 316 -11.40 7.82 23.75
N LEU A 317 -11.22 7.91 25.08
CA LEU A 317 -12.23 7.43 26.03
C LEU A 317 -13.58 8.12 25.85
N GLY A 318 -13.58 9.44 25.64
CA GLY A 318 -14.80 10.21 25.40
C GLY A 318 -15.56 9.81 24.14
N ALA A 319 -14.89 9.22 23.15
CA ALA A 319 -15.49 8.76 21.91
C ALA A 319 -15.99 7.30 21.95
N MET A 320 -15.70 6.54 23.01
CA MET A 320 -16.08 5.14 23.10
C MET A 320 -17.58 4.92 23.34
N GLY A 321 -18.29 5.87 23.94
CA GLY A 321 -19.73 5.74 24.18
C GLY A 321 -20.13 4.62 25.14
N THR A 322 -19.18 4.04 25.88
CA THR A 322 -19.39 2.92 26.82
C THR A 322 -19.32 3.36 28.28
N THR A 323 -20.09 2.73 29.16
CA THR A 323 -20.09 2.99 30.60
C THR A 323 -18.71 2.79 31.23
N GLU A 324 -17.93 1.80 30.79
CA GLU A 324 -16.58 1.53 31.32
C GLU A 324 -15.62 2.69 31.02
N ALA A 325 -15.74 3.31 29.85
CA ALA A 325 -14.96 4.48 29.48
C ALA A 325 -15.35 5.72 30.31
N ALA A 326 -16.65 5.88 30.59
CA ALA A 326 -17.14 6.94 31.46
C ALA A 326 -16.67 6.76 32.91
N GLN A 327 -16.69 5.53 33.43
CA GLN A 327 -16.15 5.19 34.74
C GLN A 327 -14.65 5.48 34.82
N ALA A 328 -13.87 5.13 33.81
CA ALA A 328 -12.43 5.40 33.79
C ALA A 328 -12.13 6.92 33.86
N LEU A 329 -12.84 7.73 33.08
CA LEU A 329 -12.71 9.20 33.14
C LEU A 329 -13.24 9.79 34.45
N ALA A 330 -14.31 9.22 35.02
CA ALA A 330 -14.91 9.67 36.27
C ALA A 330 -13.97 9.43 37.45
N LEU A 331 -13.32 8.26 37.51
CA LEU A 331 -12.28 7.96 38.49
C LEU A 331 -11.06 8.87 38.34
N TYR A 332 -10.69 9.23 37.11
CA TYR A 332 -9.62 10.19 36.91
C TYR A 332 -10.02 11.60 37.38
N LEU A 333 -11.27 12.02 37.13
CA LEU A 333 -11.77 13.28 37.67
C LEU A 333 -11.78 13.28 39.21
N GLN A 334 -12.14 12.15 39.83
CA GLN A 334 -12.06 12.00 41.29
C GLN A 334 -10.63 12.25 41.80
N LEU A 335 -9.61 11.71 41.12
CA LEU A 335 -8.21 11.96 41.48
C LEU A 335 -7.89 13.46 41.41
N ILE A 336 -8.25 14.14 40.32
CA ILE A 336 -8.03 15.58 40.16
C ILE A 336 -8.75 16.36 41.26
N ASN A 337 -9.99 15.97 41.59
CA ASN A 337 -10.78 16.60 42.65
C ASN A 337 -10.09 16.48 44.02
N ILE A 338 -9.61 15.28 44.38
CA ILE A 338 -8.87 15.04 45.64
C ILE A 338 -7.60 15.89 45.69
N GLU A 339 -6.85 15.96 44.59
CA GLU A 339 -5.64 16.79 44.53
C GLU A 339 -5.95 18.28 44.67
N THR A 340 -7.05 18.73 44.06
CA THR A 340 -7.52 20.12 44.13
C THR A 340 -7.99 20.47 45.54
N GLU A 341 -8.70 19.57 46.22
CA GLU A 341 -9.09 19.73 47.62
C GLU A 341 -7.88 19.86 48.55
N GLN A 342 -6.81 19.09 48.26
CA GLN A 342 -5.53 19.17 48.96
C GLN A 342 -4.71 20.43 48.62
N GLY A 343 -5.24 21.33 47.77
CA GLY A 343 -4.57 22.55 47.35
C GLY A 343 -3.41 22.34 46.37
N LYS A 344 -3.31 21.16 45.74
CA LYS A 344 -2.30 20.91 44.69
C LYS A 344 -2.69 21.63 43.40
N SER A 345 -1.68 22.04 42.64
CA SER A 345 -1.88 22.58 41.29
C SER A 345 -2.37 21.49 40.34
N PHE A 346 -3.44 21.75 39.61
CA PHE A 346 -3.91 20.91 38.51
C PHE A 346 -3.71 21.64 37.17
N ASP A 347 -3.75 20.88 36.07
CA ASP A 347 -3.75 21.43 34.73
C ASP A 347 -5.19 21.69 34.26
N GLU A 348 -5.53 22.95 34.04
CA GLU A 348 -6.89 23.36 33.65
C GLU A 348 -7.35 22.75 32.33
N GLN A 349 -6.46 22.59 31.33
CA GLN A 349 -6.85 22.02 30.04
C GLN A 349 -7.17 20.53 30.16
N ILE A 350 -6.43 19.81 31.02
CA ILE A 350 -6.73 18.40 31.31
C ILE A 350 -8.07 18.29 32.04
N ALA A 351 -8.29 19.10 33.08
CA ALA A 351 -9.56 19.11 33.81
C ALA A 351 -10.75 19.40 32.87
N LEU A 352 -10.63 20.43 32.02
CA LEU A 352 -11.65 20.76 31.01
C LEU A 352 -11.88 19.61 30.02
N ALA A 353 -10.82 18.98 29.52
CA ALA A 353 -10.95 17.87 28.59
C ALA A 353 -11.68 16.68 29.21
N VAL A 354 -11.36 16.33 30.46
CA VAL A 354 -12.03 15.24 31.19
C VAL A 354 -13.51 15.56 31.39
N VAL A 355 -13.84 16.75 31.90
CA VAL A 355 -15.22 17.19 32.13
C VAL A 355 -16.04 17.19 30.84
N ASN A 356 -15.48 17.73 29.75
CA ASN A 356 -16.18 17.79 28.47
C ASN A 356 -16.43 16.39 27.89
N ASN A 357 -15.46 15.47 27.99
CA ASN A 357 -15.62 14.10 27.51
C ASN A 357 -16.58 13.29 28.39
N LEU A 358 -16.62 13.51 29.71
CA LEU A 358 -17.67 12.95 30.58
C LEU A 358 -19.06 13.44 30.17
N GLY A 359 -19.21 14.74 29.89
CA GLY A 359 -20.46 15.29 29.37
C GLY A 359 -20.85 14.74 27.98
N ARG A 360 -19.87 14.40 27.13
CA ARG A 360 -20.11 13.73 25.84
C ARG A 360 -20.62 12.30 26.02
N LEU A 361 -20.01 11.55 26.94
CA LEU A 361 -20.42 10.18 27.25
C LEU A 361 -21.81 10.13 27.90
N GLY A 362 -22.12 11.13 28.74
CA GLY A 362 -23.46 11.29 29.31
C GLY A 362 -23.85 10.19 30.29
N ASP A 363 -22.89 9.49 30.90
CA ASP A 363 -23.16 8.39 31.84
C ASP A 363 -23.35 8.91 33.28
N LYS A 364 -24.40 8.44 33.97
CA LYS A 364 -24.70 8.84 35.35
C LYS A 364 -23.58 8.53 36.35
N SER A 365 -22.67 7.61 36.06
CA SER A 365 -21.52 7.32 36.93
C SER A 365 -20.63 8.55 37.17
N ALA A 366 -20.71 9.57 36.30
CA ALA A 366 -19.96 10.80 36.43
C ALA A 366 -20.61 11.85 37.36
N PHE A 367 -21.87 11.66 37.78
CA PHE A 367 -22.68 12.69 38.46
C PHE A 367 -22.01 13.24 39.72
N ASP A 368 -21.65 12.38 40.67
CA ASP A 368 -21.09 12.81 41.96
C ASP A 368 -19.76 13.58 41.76
N TYR A 369 -18.92 13.10 40.85
CA TYR A 369 -17.62 13.70 40.58
C TYR A 369 -17.71 15.06 39.88
N LEU A 370 -18.68 15.22 38.97
CA LEU A 370 -18.96 16.49 38.30
C LEU A 370 -19.61 17.50 39.25
N LEU A 371 -20.52 17.05 40.12
CA LEU A 371 -21.13 17.88 41.14
C LEU A 371 -20.08 18.41 42.12
N TYR A 372 -19.12 17.57 42.50
CA TYR A 372 -18.09 17.92 43.47
C TYR A 372 -17.19 19.09 43.03
N ILE A 373 -16.97 19.27 41.72
CA ILE A 373 -16.27 20.44 41.14
C ILE A 373 -16.85 21.77 41.64
N GLY A 374 -18.17 21.84 41.82
CA GLY A 374 -18.87 23.06 42.27
C GLY A 374 -18.43 23.54 43.65
N TYR A 375 -17.94 22.64 44.50
CA TYR A 375 -17.52 22.94 45.87
C TYR A 375 -16.00 23.20 45.98
N LEU A 376 -15.22 22.88 44.95
CA LEU A 376 -13.76 22.99 44.96
C LEU A 376 -13.29 24.32 44.35
N GLN A 377 -12.01 24.64 44.57
CA GLN A 377 -11.34 25.86 44.10
C GLN A 377 -10.94 25.79 42.62
N TYR A 378 -11.87 25.33 41.77
CA TYR A 378 -11.71 25.37 40.31
C TYR A 378 -12.02 26.77 39.75
N PRO A 379 -11.39 27.17 38.63
CA PRO A 379 -11.77 28.37 37.89
C PRO A 379 -13.19 28.25 37.32
N GLU A 380 -13.83 29.38 37.07
CA GLU A 380 -15.21 29.44 36.58
C GLU A 380 -15.41 28.75 35.22
N THR A 381 -14.35 28.69 34.39
CA THR A 381 -14.31 27.93 33.15
C THR A 381 -14.62 26.46 33.36
N VAL A 382 -13.94 25.82 34.32
CA VAL A 382 -14.13 24.41 34.68
C VAL A 382 -15.48 24.19 35.37
N LYS A 383 -15.88 25.08 36.29
CA LYS A 383 -17.19 25.01 36.97
C LYS A 383 -18.35 25.14 35.99
N LYS A 384 -18.23 25.99 34.96
CA LYS A 384 -19.22 26.11 33.90
C LYS A 384 -19.29 24.83 33.06
N ALA A 385 -18.14 24.31 32.61
CA ALA A 385 -18.09 23.06 31.85
C ALA A 385 -18.70 21.88 32.62
N ALA A 386 -18.49 21.82 33.95
CA ALA A 386 -19.07 20.78 34.80
C ALA A 386 -20.60 20.86 34.87
N ARG A 387 -21.15 22.08 35.01
CA ARG A 387 -22.61 22.30 34.95
C ARG A 387 -23.19 21.89 33.60
N ASP A 388 -22.52 22.23 32.50
CA ASP A 388 -22.94 21.86 31.15
C ASP A 388 -22.86 20.34 30.93
N ALA A 389 -21.86 19.67 31.51
CA ALA A 389 -21.72 18.21 31.47
C ALA A 389 -22.82 17.49 32.28
N LEU A 390 -23.17 18.00 33.47
CA LEU A 390 -24.25 17.45 34.31
C LEU A 390 -25.60 17.43 33.58
N GLN A 391 -25.89 18.46 32.78
CA GLN A 391 -27.13 18.53 32.00
C GLN A 391 -27.23 17.47 30.88
N LYS A 392 -26.10 16.89 30.46
CA LYS A 392 -26.03 15.90 29.39
C LYS A 392 -26.10 14.46 29.89
N LEU A 393 -26.07 14.25 31.21
CA LEU A 393 -26.13 12.92 31.81
C LEU A 393 -27.50 12.27 31.58
N ARG A 394 -27.47 10.97 31.28
CA ARG A 394 -28.63 10.11 31.02
C ARG A 394 -28.75 9.11 32.18
N TRP A 395 -29.97 8.90 32.63
CA TRP A 395 -30.30 8.18 33.87
C TRP A 395 -30.67 6.72 33.66
#